data_AF-A0AAV8T5H8-F1
#
_entry.id   AF-A0AAV8T5H8-F1
#
_cell.length_a   1.000
_cell.length_b   1.000
_cell.length_c   1.000
_cell.angle_alpha   90.00
_cell.angle_beta   90.00
_cell.angle_gamma   90.00
#
_symmetry.space_group_name_H-M   'P 1'
#
loop_
_entity.id
_entity.type
_entity.pdbx_description
1 polymer ?
#
loop_
_entity_poly.entity_id
_entity_poly.type
_entity_poly.pdbx_seq_one_letter_code
_entity_poly.pdbx_strand_id
1 'polypeptide(L)'
;MGSVEADLVPQNNSSQTMNPMEFKRQGHTVIDFIANNYQNIEKYLIYSQVEPGYLRRRLPRSASNAPELIARILQDVQEHIVPGITDWLSPNYFAHFPSSGNIVVFLGEMLSTGFNVVGFNWISSPAATELEHIVMDWLGDMLQLPRSFLFSGNGGGVIHETTSELSHFVHSWCCWITKSTEEAKEIEEKRINNLHYYKVNCSLNKT
;
A
#
# COMPACT_ATOMS: atom_id res chain seq x y z
N MET A 1 -31.79 33.43 31.17
CA MET A 1 -31.77 31.98 30.90
C MET A 1 -31.31 31.80 29.47
N GLY A 2 -30.23 31.05 29.26
CA GLY A 2 -29.59 30.86 27.96
C GLY A 2 -28.11 31.20 27.98
N SER A 3 -27.31 30.48 28.79
CA SER A 3 -25.89 30.38 28.51
C SER A 3 -25.74 29.33 27.42
N VAL A 4 -25.28 29.76 26.25
CA VAL A 4 -24.72 28.87 25.25
C VAL A 4 -23.51 28.22 25.92
N GLU A 5 -23.57 26.91 26.18
CA GLU A 5 -22.39 26.15 26.55
C GLU A 5 -21.35 26.38 25.46
N ALA A 6 -20.32 27.15 25.80
CA ALA A 6 -19.09 27.18 25.04
C ALA A 6 -18.51 25.77 25.17
N ASP A 7 -18.53 25.01 24.08
CA ASP A 7 -17.85 23.73 23.96
C ASP A 7 -16.38 23.94 24.34
N LEU A 8 -16.06 23.54 25.58
CA LEU A 8 -14.74 23.64 26.16
C LEU A 8 -13.82 22.72 25.38
N VAL A 9 -12.91 23.31 24.59
CA VAL A 9 -11.73 22.60 24.07
C VAL A 9 -10.93 22.10 25.28
N PRO A 10 -10.84 20.79 25.54
CA PRO A 10 -10.10 20.28 26.69
C PRO A 10 -8.61 20.60 26.53
N GLN A 11 -7.99 21.12 27.58
CA GLN A 11 -6.57 21.42 27.59
C GLN A 11 -5.71 20.17 27.43
N ASN A 12 -4.63 20.40 26.70
CA ASN A 12 -3.69 19.47 26.10
C ASN A 12 -2.92 18.64 27.16
N ASN A 13 -3.23 17.35 27.26
CA ASN A 13 -2.28 16.33 27.72
C ASN A 13 -1.81 15.56 26.49
N SER A 14 -0.51 15.52 26.26
CA SER A 14 0.21 14.89 25.13
C SER A 14 0.01 13.36 24.98
N SER A 15 -0.99 12.78 25.64
CA SER A 15 -1.35 11.36 25.65
C SER A 15 -2.71 11.05 24.99
N GLN A 16 -3.38 12.05 24.38
CA GLN A 16 -4.75 11.89 23.83
C GLN A 16 -4.83 11.71 22.30
N THR A 17 -3.72 11.50 21.58
CA THR A 17 -3.73 11.37 20.10
C THR A 17 -4.56 10.18 19.60
N MET A 18 -4.68 9.11 20.39
CA MET A 18 -5.45 7.90 20.07
C MET A 18 -6.49 7.58 21.15
N ASN A 19 -7.35 8.54 21.48
CA ASN A 19 -8.49 8.28 22.38
C ASN A 19 -9.51 7.36 21.67
N PRO A 20 -9.83 6.15 22.19
CA PRO A 20 -10.72 5.21 21.50
C PRO A 20 -12.16 5.71 21.31
N MET A 21 -12.66 6.51 22.24
CA MET A 21 -14.02 7.06 22.16
C MET A 21 -14.09 8.13 21.08
N GLU A 22 -13.07 8.98 21.00
CA GLU A 22 -12.98 10.00 19.95
C GLU A 22 -12.71 9.36 18.59
N PHE A 23 -11.84 8.34 18.51
CA PHE A 23 -11.64 7.54 17.31
C PHE A 23 -12.95 6.94 16.81
N LYS A 24 -13.75 6.32 17.70
CA LYS A 24 -15.05 5.75 17.34
C LYS A 24 -16.01 6.84 16.83
N ARG A 25 -16.10 7.96 17.54
CA ARG A 25 -17.00 9.07 17.19
C ARG A 25 -16.65 9.70 15.84
N GLN A 26 -15.38 10.06 15.63
CA GLN A 26 -14.91 10.63 14.37
C GLN A 26 -14.97 9.60 13.24
N GLY A 27 -14.58 8.35 13.50
CA GLY A 27 -14.65 7.25 12.54
C GLY A 27 -16.06 7.03 12.00
N HIS A 28 -17.07 6.96 12.87
CA HIS A 28 -18.47 6.87 12.42
C HIS A 28 -18.89 8.08 11.57
N THR A 29 -18.47 9.29 11.94
CA THR A 29 -18.77 10.49 11.16
C THR A 29 -18.21 10.41 9.73
N VAL A 30 -16.98 9.89 9.59
CA VAL A 30 -16.35 9.68 8.27
C VAL A 30 -17.04 8.57 7.48
N ILE A 31 -17.42 7.47 8.13
CA ILE A 31 -18.17 6.38 7.49
C ILE A 31 -19.52 6.89 6.96
N ASP A 32 -20.25 7.66 7.76
CA ASP A 32 -21.53 8.25 7.36
C ASP A 32 -21.35 9.21 6.17
N PHE A 33 -20.28 10.01 6.16
CA PHE A 33 -19.93 10.88 5.04
C PHE A 33 -19.68 10.09 3.74
N ILE A 34 -18.87 9.03 3.80
CA ILE A 34 -18.57 8.18 2.64
C ILE A 34 -19.84 7.47 2.15
N ALA A 35 -20.64 6.92 3.06
CA ALA A 35 -21.90 6.25 2.72
C ALA A 35 -22.88 7.20 2.03
N ASN A 36 -23.00 8.43 2.52
CA ASN A 36 -23.82 9.46 1.89
C ASN A 36 -23.31 9.83 0.48
N ASN A 37 -22.00 9.83 0.25
CA ASN A 37 -21.45 10.04 -1.09
C ASN A 37 -21.80 8.90 -2.04
N TYR A 38 -21.69 7.63 -1.60
CA TYR A 38 -22.09 6.48 -2.42
C TYR A 38 -23.59 6.49 -2.75
N GLN A 39 -24.45 6.88 -1.81
CA GLN A 39 -25.89 7.01 -2.08
C GLN A 39 -26.23 8.06 -3.14
N ASN A 40 -25.37 9.08 -3.30
CA ASN A 40 -25.59 10.20 -4.21
C ASN A 40 -24.68 10.15 -5.44
N ILE A 41 -23.99 9.03 -5.67
CA ILE A 41 -22.90 8.93 -6.65
C ILE A 41 -23.34 9.27 -8.07
N GLU A 42 -24.55 8.87 -8.46
CA GLU A 42 -25.13 9.15 -9.78
C GLU A 42 -25.51 10.63 -9.99
N LYS A 43 -25.58 11.42 -8.91
CA LYS A 43 -25.88 12.86 -8.99
C LYS A 43 -24.63 13.68 -9.28
N TYR A 44 -23.44 13.14 -9.04
CA TYR A 44 -22.19 13.82 -9.32
C TYR A 44 -21.82 13.72 -10.81
N LEU A 45 -21.08 14.72 -11.28
CA LEU A 45 -20.50 14.67 -12.61
C LEU A 45 -19.43 13.59 -12.66
N ILE A 46 -19.45 12.78 -13.72
CA ILE A 46 -18.48 11.69 -13.93
C ILE A 46 -17.06 12.26 -14.04
N TYR A 47 -16.90 13.32 -14.83
CA TYR A 47 -15.65 14.08 -14.94
C TYR A 47 -15.77 15.41 -14.22
N SER A 48 -14.71 15.73 -13.48
CA SER A 48 -14.54 17.05 -12.89
C SER A 48 -14.46 18.13 -13.97
N GLN A 49 -15.12 19.27 -13.74
CA GLN A 49 -15.14 20.43 -14.64
C GLN A 49 -14.28 21.60 -14.12
N VAL A 50 -13.37 21.33 -13.19
CA VAL A 50 -12.51 22.36 -12.58
C VAL A 50 -11.28 22.66 -13.44
N GLU A 51 -10.83 23.91 -13.41
CA GLU A 51 -9.62 24.33 -14.09
C GLU A 51 -8.34 24.05 -13.27
N PRO A 52 -7.18 23.84 -13.91
CA PRO A 52 -5.90 23.70 -13.21
C PRO A 52 -5.65 24.83 -12.19
N GLY A 53 -5.19 24.44 -11.00
CA GLY A 53 -4.91 25.36 -9.90
C GLY A 53 -6.13 25.90 -9.14
N TYR A 54 -7.36 25.43 -9.43
CA TYR A 54 -8.57 25.88 -8.70
C TYR A 54 -8.45 25.70 -7.18
N LEU A 55 -7.93 24.57 -6.72
CA LEU A 55 -7.87 24.23 -5.30
C LEU A 55 -6.92 25.16 -4.53
N ARG A 56 -5.80 25.55 -5.16
CA ARG A 56 -4.83 26.49 -4.57
C ARG A 56 -5.44 27.87 -4.31
N ARG A 57 -6.48 28.25 -5.04
CA ARG A 57 -7.23 29.51 -4.83
C ARG A 57 -8.28 29.41 -3.73
N ARG A 58 -8.68 28.20 -3.34
CA ARG A 58 -9.68 27.93 -2.29
C ARG A 58 -9.05 27.64 -0.93
N LEU A 59 -7.85 27.08 -0.89
CA LEU A 59 -7.16 26.74 0.34
C LEU A 59 -6.30 27.90 0.89
N PRO A 60 -6.07 27.95 2.22
CA PRO A 60 -5.12 28.87 2.85
C PRO A 60 -3.71 28.74 2.27
N ARG A 61 -2.91 29.83 2.35
CA ARG A 61 -1.53 29.84 1.83
C ARG A 61 -0.54 29.03 2.67
N SER A 62 -0.87 28.77 3.93
CA SER A 62 -0.05 28.02 4.89
C SER A 62 -0.95 27.15 5.76
N ALA A 63 -0.38 26.07 6.31
CA ALA A 63 -1.09 25.22 7.26
C ALA A 63 -1.50 26.00 8.52
N SER A 64 -2.64 25.62 9.11
CA SER A 64 -3.10 26.17 10.38
C SER A 64 -2.20 25.68 11.51
N ASN A 65 -1.89 26.58 12.46
CA ASN A 65 -1.19 26.24 13.70
C ASN A 65 -2.17 25.83 14.83
N ALA A 66 -3.48 26.01 14.61
CA ALA A 66 -4.52 25.67 15.56
C ALA A 66 -5.27 24.42 15.10
N PRO A 67 -5.72 23.55 16.02
CA PRO A 67 -6.53 22.39 15.69
C PRO A 67 -7.87 22.83 15.10
N GLU A 68 -8.37 22.06 14.14
CA GLU A 68 -9.68 22.26 13.51
C GLU A 68 -10.58 21.06 13.78
N LEU A 69 -11.89 21.32 13.84
CA LEU A 69 -12.88 20.26 14.05
C LEU A 69 -13.01 19.42 12.78
N ILE A 70 -13.06 18.09 12.93
CA ILE A 70 -13.25 17.16 11.80
C ILE A 70 -14.49 17.49 10.96
N ALA A 71 -15.57 17.98 11.58
CA ALA A 71 -16.79 18.37 10.88
C ALA A 71 -16.55 19.54 9.89
N ARG A 72 -15.64 20.47 10.22
CA ARG A 72 -15.24 21.56 9.31
C ARG A 72 -14.38 21.04 8.17
N ILE A 73 -13.44 20.15 8.47
CA ILE A 73 -12.62 19.49 7.44
C ILE A 73 -13.50 18.71 6.45
N LEU A 74 -14.48 17.94 6.93
CA LEU A 74 -15.40 17.19 6.06
C LEU A 74 -16.31 18.11 5.24
N GLN A 75 -16.71 19.26 5.80
CA GLN A 75 -17.41 20.30 5.04
C GLN A 75 -16.55 20.84 3.90
N ASP A 76 -15.28 21.17 4.17
CA ASP A 76 -14.34 21.65 3.15
C ASP A 76 -14.07 20.57 2.09
N VAL A 77 -13.98 19.29 2.48
CA VAL A 77 -13.90 18.17 1.55
C VAL A 77 -15.11 18.15 0.61
N GLN A 78 -16.32 18.28 1.14
CA GLN A 78 -17.54 18.31 0.33
C GLN A 78 -17.60 19.51 -0.62
N GLU A 79 -17.20 20.69 -0.17
CA GLU A 79 -17.35 21.93 -0.93
C GLU A 79 -16.21 22.16 -1.93
N HIS A 80 -15.00 21.68 -1.61
CA HIS A 80 -13.79 22.04 -2.35
C HIS A 80 -13.09 20.86 -3.00
N ILE A 81 -13.22 19.64 -2.47
CA ILE A 81 -12.52 18.46 -2.98
C ILE A 81 -13.45 17.60 -3.85
N VAL A 82 -14.64 17.24 -3.36
CA VAL A 82 -15.61 16.40 -4.08
C VAL A 82 -15.93 16.92 -5.49
N PRO A 83 -16.18 18.23 -5.71
CA PRO A 83 -16.44 18.75 -7.07
C PRO A 83 -15.25 18.64 -8.02
N GLY A 84 -14.04 18.45 -7.47
CA GLY A 84 -12.81 18.29 -8.20
C GLY A 84 -12.44 16.84 -8.52
N ILE A 85 -13.12 15.87 -7.90
CA ILE A 85 -12.87 14.44 -8.09
C ILE A 85 -13.55 13.98 -9.40
N THR A 86 -12.81 13.23 -10.20
CA THR A 86 -13.40 12.41 -11.27
C THR A 86 -13.93 11.14 -10.63
N ASP A 87 -15.19 10.81 -10.84
CA ASP A 87 -15.88 9.74 -10.12
C ASP A 87 -15.68 8.39 -10.81
N TRP A 88 -14.64 7.67 -10.38
CA TRP A 88 -14.30 6.33 -10.85
C TRP A 88 -15.29 5.24 -10.45
N LEU A 89 -16.10 5.49 -9.41
CA LEU A 89 -17.08 4.54 -8.90
C LEU A 89 -18.47 4.76 -9.50
N SER A 90 -18.65 5.83 -10.29
CA SER A 90 -19.89 6.07 -11.02
C SER A 90 -20.19 4.89 -11.97
N PRO A 91 -21.44 4.38 -12.00
CA PRO A 91 -21.84 3.32 -12.93
C PRO A 91 -21.74 3.73 -14.40
N ASN A 92 -21.56 5.03 -14.66
CA ASN A 92 -21.42 5.60 -16.00
C ASN A 92 -19.96 5.95 -16.36
N TYR A 93 -18.98 5.56 -15.54
CA TYR A 93 -17.56 5.76 -15.82
C TYR A 93 -17.01 4.61 -16.68
N PHE A 94 -16.65 4.91 -17.93
CA PHE A 94 -16.17 3.91 -18.90
C PHE A 94 -14.77 4.21 -19.47
N ALA A 95 -14.00 5.09 -18.83
CA ALA A 95 -12.63 5.37 -19.23
C ALA A 95 -11.61 4.47 -18.52
N HIS A 96 -10.43 4.32 -19.13
CA HIS A 96 -9.31 3.54 -18.61
C HIS A 96 -9.69 2.08 -18.25
N PHE A 97 -9.23 1.60 -17.10
CA PHE A 97 -9.62 0.33 -16.50
C PHE A 97 -10.39 0.59 -15.21
N PRO A 98 -11.43 -0.20 -14.89
CA PRO A 98 -12.26 0.06 -13.73
C PRO A 98 -11.47 -0.11 -12.43
N SER A 99 -11.56 0.90 -11.55
CA SER A 99 -11.14 0.76 -10.16
C SER A 99 -12.29 0.08 -9.39
N SER A 100 -12.20 -1.24 -9.26
CA SER A 100 -13.28 -2.03 -8.65
C SER A 100 -13.31 -1.82 -7.13
N GLY A 101 -14.23 -0.98 -6.65
CA GLY A 101 -14.50 -0.80 -5.23
C GLY A 101 -15.53 -1.81 -4.73
N ASN A 102 -15.25 -2.50 -3.62
CA ASN A 102 -16.25 -3.29 -2.91
C ASN A 102 -16.15 -3.06 -1.40
N ILE A 103 -17.25 -3.33 -0.67
CA ILE A 103 -17.32 -3.07 0.77
C ILE A 103 -16.33 -3.93 1.57
N VAL A 104 -16.03 -5.15 1.14
CA VAL A 104 -15.12 -6.07 1.83
C VAL A 104 -13.69 -5.55 1.76
N VAL A 105 -13.27 -5.02 0.62
CA VAL A 105 -11.96 -4.36 0.41
C VAL A 105 -11.86 -3.14 1.31
N PHE A 106 -12.89 -2.28 1.35
CA PHE A 106 -12.88 -1.10 2.23
C PHE A 106 -12.74 -1.47 3.70
N LEU A 107 -13.47 -2.48 4.17
CA LEU A 107 -13.35 -2.97 5.54
C LEU A 107 -11.98 -3.61 5.81
N GLY A 108 -11.41 -4.31 4.83
CA GLY A 108 -10.05 -4.86 4.90
C GLY A 108 -8.99 -3.77 5.04
N GLU A 109 -9.06 -2.73 4.21
CA GLU A 109 -8.18 -1.55 4.29
C GLU A 109 -8.29 -0.84 5.64
N MET A 110 -9.51 -0.69 6.15
CA MET A 110 -9.75 -0.09 7.47
C MET A 110 -9.13 -0.93 8.60
N LEU A 111 -9.23 -2.26 8.55
CA LEU A 111 -8.59 -3.16 9.52
C LEU A 111 -7.06 -3.12 9.41
N SER A 112 -6.53 -3.20 8.19
CA SER A 112 -5.09 -3.13 7.91
C SER A 112 -4.48 -1.84 8.46
N THR A 113 -5.08 -0.70 8.10
CA THR A 113 -4.68 0.62 8.59
C THR A 113 -4.86 0.75 10.11
N GLY A 114 -5.94 0.18 10.65
CA GLY A 114 -6.23 0.21 12.09
C GLY A 114 -5.21 -0.56 12.93
N PHE A 115 -4.68 -1.68 12.42
CA PHE A 115 -3.60 -2.41 13.09
C PHE A 115 -2.22 -1.74 12.90
N ASN A 116 -2.05 -0.95 11.83
CA ASN A 116 -0.84 -0.16 11.54
C ASN A 116 0.46 -0.99 11.67
N VAL A 117 0.46 -2.16 11.05
CA VAL A 117 1.52 -3.17 11.16
C VAL A 117 2.61 -2.92 10.12
N VAL A 118 3.88 -3.01 10.52
CA VAL A 118 5.03 -2.95 9.60
C VAL A 118 5.67 -4.34 9.49
N GLY A 119 5.34 -5.07 8.43
CA GLY A 119 5.73 -6.46 8.20
C GLY A 119 7.01 -6.67 7.38
N PHE A 120 8.09 -5.94 7.66
CA PHE A 120 9.32 -6.03 6.83
C PHE A 120 10.14 -7.31 7.05
N ASN A 121 9.87 -8.06 8.13
CA ASN A 121 10.35 -9.41 8.33
C ASN A 121 9.31 -10.21 9.12
N TRP A 122 9.44 -11.54 9.11
CA TRP A 122 8.48 -12.43 9.77
C TRP A 122 8.33 -12.14 11.27
N ILE A 123 9.43 -11.86 11.99
CA ILE A 123 9.37 -11.60 13.44
C ILE A 123 8.58 -10.33 13.76
N SER A 124 8.64 -9.32 12.88
CA SER A 124 7.94 -8.05 13.04
C SER A 124 6.42 -8.18 12.90
N SER A 125 5.93 -9.13 12.10
CA SER A 125 4.51 -9.48 12.04
C SER A 125 4.27 -10.86 11.42
N PRO A 126 4.31 -11.93 12.22
CA PRO A 126 4.18 -13.30 11.73
C PRO A 126 2.84 -13.54 11.01
N ALA A 127 1.75 -13.03 11.61
CA ALA A 127 0.41 -13.22 11.08
C ALA A 127 0.23 -12.55 9.71
N ALA A 128 0.84 -11.37 9.48
CA ALA A 128 0.77 -10.71 8.18
C ALA A 128 1.49 -11.53 7.11
N THR A 129 2.73 -11.95 7.38
CA THR A 129 3.52 -12.75 6.44
C THR A 129 2.88 -14.10 6.14
N GLU A 130 2.41 -14.82 7.15
CA GLU A 130 1.77 -16.13 6.94
C GLU A 130 0.43 -16.02 6.22
N LEU A 131 -0.37 -14.99 6.53
CA LEU A 131 -1.63 -14.76 5.82
C LEU A 131 -1.38 -14.44 4.34
N GLU A 132 -0.37 -13.63 4.03
CA GLU A 132 0.01 -13.34 2.65
C GLU A 132 0.39 -14.63 1.89
N HIS A 133 1.20 -15.51 2.50
CA HIS A 133 1.55 -16.79 1.88
C HIS A 133 0.30 -17.63 1.54
N ILE A 134 -0.62 -17.76 2.49
CA ILE A 134 -1.85 -18.54 2.32
C ILE A 134 -2.73 -17.95 1.23
N VAL A 135 -2.92 -16.62 1.22
CA VAL A 135 -3.76 -15.94 0.22
C VAL A 135 -3.16 -16.04 -1.17
N MET A 136 -1.84 -15.96 -1.30
CA MET A 136 -1.15 -16.14 -2.59
C MET A 136 -1.28 -17.57 -3.11
N ASP A 137 -1.22 -18.58 -2.23
CA ASP A 137 -1.50 -19.96 -2.62
C ASP A 137 -2.96 -20.15 -3.07
N TRP A 138 -3.93 -19.59 -2.34
CA TRP A 138 -5.34 -19.61 -2.76
C TRP A 138 -5.55 -18.96 -4.12
N LEU A 139 -4.91 -17.81 -4.37
CA LEU A 139 -4.98 -17.13 -5.66
C LEU A 139 -4.35 -17.98 -6.77
N GLY A 140 -3.18 -18.58 -6.51
CA GLY A 140 -2.52 -19.47 -7.46
C GLY A 140 -3.36 -20.69 -7.81
N ASP A 141 -4.03 -21.30 -6.84
CA ASP A 141 -4.97 -22.40 -7.04
C ASP A 141 -6.20 -21.96 -7.86
N MET A 142 -6.79 -20.80 -7.57
CA MET A 142 -7.91 -20.24 -8.35
C MET A 142 -7.54 -19.98 -9.81
N LEU A 143 -6.29 -19.56 -10.06
CA LEU A 143 -5.73 -19.35 -11.39
C LEU A 143 -5.21 -20.64 -12.04
N GLN A 144 -5.27 -21.78 -11.35
CA GLN A 144 -4.76 -23.08 -11.80
C GLN A 144 -3.27 -23.03 -12.19
N LEU A 145 -2.47 -22.28 -11.44
CA LEU A 145 -1.04 -22.19 -11.68
C LEU A 145 -0.33 -23.50 -11.29
N PRO A 146 0.76 -23.87 -11.98
CA PRO A 146 1.59 -24.99 -11.56
C PRO A 146 2.11 -24.80 -10.13
N ARG A 147 2.29 -25.91 -9.38
CA ARG A 147 2.85 -25.88 -8.01
C ARG A 147 4.21 -25.19 -7.88
N SER A 148 4.96 -25.05 -8.97
CA SER A 148 6.21 -24.27 -9.00
C SER A 148 6.02 -22.78 -8.75
N PHE A 149 4.79 -22.26 -8.74
CA PHE A 149 4.46 -20.87 -8.40
C PHE A 149 3.89 -20.71 -6.99
N LEU A 150 3.58 -21.80 -6.30
CA LEU A 150 2.97 -21.79 -4.96
C LEU A 150 4.04 -21.92 -3.87
N PHE A 151 3.78 -21.35 -2.70
CA PHE A 151 4.57 -21.52 -1.49
C PHE A 151 4.58 -22.97 -0.99
N SER A 152 3.45 -23.67 -1.15
CA SER A 152 3.37 -25.12 -0.88
C SER A 152 4.21 -25.99 -1.82
N GLY A 153 4.76 -25.42 -2.90
CA GLY A 153 5.74 -26.04 -3.77
C GLY A 153 7.14 -25.47 -3.54
N ASN A 154 7.81 -25.10 -4.65
CA ASN A 154 9.14 -24.46 -4.63
C ASN A 154 9.09 -23.01 -5.17
N GLY A 155 7.90 -22.44 -5.24
CA GLY A 155 7.66 -21.07 -5.71
C GLY A 155 7.28 -20.14 -4.57
N GLY A 156 6.50 -19.13 -4.94
CA GLY A 156 5.92 -18.17 -4.02
C GLY A 156 5.36 -16.98 -4.79
N GLY A 157 4.67 -16.12 -4.05
CA GLY A 157 4.12 -14.88 -4.56
C GLY A 157 4.20 -13.80 -3.49
N VAL A 158 4.21 -12.54 -3.90
CA VAL A 158 4.25 -11.40 -2.99
C VAL A 158 3.26 -10.35 -3.49
N ILE A 159 2.57 -9.70 -2.56
CA ILE A 159 1.62 -8.64 -2.86
C ILE A 159 2.38 -7.32 -3.00
N HIS A 160 2.16 -6.66 -4.13
CA HIS A 160 2.79 -5.39 -4.50
C HIS A 160 1.72 -4.32 -4.75
N GLU A 161 2.06 -3.07 -4.51
CA GLU A 161 1.17 -1.92 -4.70
C GLU A 161 0.91 -1.67 -6.19
N THR A 162 1.95 -1.77 -7.03
CA THR A 162 1.84 -1.45 -8.47
C THR A 162 2.56 -2.45 -9.37
N THR A 163 2.12 -2.52 -10.62
CA THR A 163 2.80 -3.34 -11.64
C THR A 163 4.20 -2.79 -11.99
N SER A 164 4.39 -1.47 -11.89
CA SER A 164 5.67 -0.83 -12.19
C SER A 164 6.74 -1.23 -11.20
N GLU A 165 6.44 -1.22 -9.89
CA GLU A 165 7.41 -1.65 -8.88
C GLU A 165 7.80 -3.11 -9.05
N LEU A 166 6.83 -3.98 -9.35
CA LEU A 166 7.09 -5.39 -9.60
C LEU A 166 8.00 -5.57 -10.82
N SER A 167 7.76 -4.81 -11.89
CA SER A 167 8.58 -4.87 -13.11
C SER A 167 10.03 -4.45 -12.83
N HIS A 168 10.22 -3.39 -12.04
CA HIS A 168 11.55 -2.95 -11.61
C HIS A 168 12.23 -3.97 -10.69
N PHE A 169 11.48 -4.54 -9.75
CA PHE A 169 11.97 -5.57 -8.84
C PHE A 169 12.45 -6.82 -9.61
N VAL A 170 11.60 -7.35 -10.50
CA VAL A 170 11.95 -8.53 -11.32
C VAL A 170 13.15 -8.24 -12.20
N HIS A 171 13.21 -7.07 -12.85
CA HIS A 171 14.36 -6.69 -13.66
C HIS A 171 15.66 -6.65 -12.83
N SER A 172 15.62 -5.97 -11.68
CA SER A 172 16.76 -5.87 -10.77
C SER A 172 17.21 -7.25 -10.28
N TRP A 173 16.27 -8.12 -9.93
CA TRP A 173 16.54 -9.48 -9.47
C TRP A 173 17.15 -10.35 -10.57
N CYS A 174 16.64 -10.30 -11.80
CA CYS A 174 17.22 -11.00 -12.94
C CYS A 174 18.66 -10.55 -13.23
N CYS A 175 18.93 -9.25 -13.20
CA CYS A 175 20.27 -8.70 -13.35
C CYS A 175 21.21 -9.19 -12.25
N TRP A 176 20.75 -9.20 -11.00
CA TRP A 176 21.52 -9.70 -9.86
C TRP A 176 21.85 -11.19 -9.99
N ILE A 177 20.86 -12.04 -10.29
CA ILE A 177 21.08 -13.48 -10.51
C ILE A 177 22.10 -13.70 -11.61
N THR A 178 21.95 -13.03 -12.75
CA THR A 178 22.87 -13.19 -13.89
C THR A 178 24.29 -12.88 -13.47
N LYS A 179 24.50 -11.72 -12.83
CA LYS A 179 25.81 -11.30 -12.33
C LYS A 179 26.38 -12.28 -11.30
N SER A 180 25.60 -12.72 -10.33
CA SER A 180 26.04 -13.68 -9.31
C SER A 180 26.40 -15.04 -9.92
N THR A 181 25.68 -15.49 -10.96
CA THR A 181 26.04 -16.74 -11.65
C THR A 181 27.32 -16.62 -12.48
N GLU A 182 27.59 -15.47 -13.07
CA GLU A 182 28.84 -15.19 -13.78
C GLU A 182 30.03 -15.15 -12.79
N GLU A 183 29.88 -14.43 -11.68
CA GLU A 183 30.89 -14.38 -10.62
C GLU A 183 31.20 -15.77 -10.04
N ALA A 184 30.15 -16.59 -9.82
CA ALA A 184 30.33 -17.96 -9.34
C ALA A 184 31.11 -18.84 -10.35
N LYS A 185 30.84 -18.70 -11.65
CA LYS A 185 31.58 -19.41 -12.71
C LYS A 185 33.05 -18.99 -12.75
N GLU A 186 33.33 -17.70 -12.64
CA GLU A 186 34.71 -17.18 -12.64
C GLU A 186 35.52 -17.69 -11.42
N ILE A 187 34.87 -17.74 -10.24
CA ILE A 187 35.49 -18.29 -9.03
C ILE A 187 35.80 -19.78 -9.21
N GLU A 188 34.88 -20.55 -9.79
CA GLU A 188 35.08 -21.99 -10.01
C GLU A 188 36.18 -22.25 -11.05
N GLU A 189 36.23 -21.47 -12.13
CA GLU A 189 37.31 -21.58 -13.13
C GLU A 189 38.69 -21.26 -12.53
N LYS A 190 38.78 -20.23 -11.68
CA LYS A 190 40.01 -19.91 -10.93
C LYS A 190 40.41 -21.04 -9.97
N ARG A 191 39.45 -21.70 -9.30
CA ARG A 191 39.72 -22.86 -8.44
C ARG A 191 40.25 -24.05 -9.24
N ILE A 192 39.63 -24.38 -10.36
CA ILE A 192 40.05 -25.46 -11.25
C ILE A 192 41.47 -25.20 -11.78
N ASN A 193 41.74 -23.98 -12.26
CA ASN A 193 43.06 -23.61 -12.77
C ASN A 193 44.15 -23.68 -11.70
N ASN A 194 43.87 -23.24 -10.47
CA ASN A 194 44.80 -23.39 -9.35
C ASN A 194 45.05 -24.86 -9.00
N LEU A 195 44.02 -25.72 -8.97
CA LEU A 195 44.17 -27.15 -8.74
C LEU A 195 45.02 -27.83 -9.82
N HIS A 196 44.88 -27.42 -11.09
CA HIS A 196 45.75 -27.86 -12.17
C HIS A 196 47.20 -27.42 -11.96
N TYR A 197 47.44 -26.16 -11.57
CA TYR A 197 48.77 -25.63 -11.26
C TYR A 197 49.46 -26.42 -10.13
N TYR A 198 48.75 -26.72 -9.04
CA TYR A 198 49.29 -27.52 -7.94
C TYR A 198 49.57 -28.97 -8.35
N LYS A 199 48.72 -29.60 -9.17
CA LYS A 199 48.96 -30.96 -9.69
C LYS A 199 50.20 -31.03 -10.58
N VAL A 200 50.40 -30.06 -11.48
CA VAL A 200 51.57 -30.00 -12.36
C VAL A 200 52.86 -29.83 -11.56
N ASN A 201 52.88 -28.92 -10.59
CA ASN A 201 54.07 -28.66 -9.76
C ASN A 201 54.39 -29.81 -8.77
N CYS A 202 53.38 -30.51 -8.23
CA CYS A 202 53.64 -31.71 -7.43
C CYS A 202 54.23 -32.86 -8.24
N SER A 203 53.95 -32.95 -9.54
CA SER A 203 54.49 -33.98 -10.42
C SER A 203 55.94 -33.71 -10.84
N LEU A 204 56.35 -32.44 -10.90
CA LEU A 204 57.71 -32.02 -11.26
C LEU A 204 58.72 -32.15 -10.10
N ASN A 205 58.27 -32.15 -8.84
CA ASN A 205 59.13 -32.28 -7.66
C ASN A 205 59.33 -33.74 -7.17
N LYS A 206 58.96 -34.75 -7.97
CA LYS A 206 59.10 -36.19 -7.63
C LYS A 206 60.19 -36.94 -8.43
N THR A 207 61.04 -36.21 -9.16
CA THR A 207 62.27 -36.73 -9.79
C THR A 207 63.48 -36.14 -9.11
#